data_AF-A0A833E6Z7-F1
#
_entry.id   AF-A0A833E6Z7-F1
#
_cell.length_a   1.000
_cell.length_b   1.000
_cell.length_c   1.000
_cell.angle_alpha   90.00
_cell.angle_beta   90.00
_cell.angle_gamma   90.00
#
_symmetry.space_group_name_H-M   'P 1'
#
loop_
_entity.id
_entity.type
_entity.pdbx_description
1 polymer ?
#
loop_
_entity_poly.entity_id
_entity_poly.type
_entity_poly.pdbx_seq_one_letter_code
_entity_poly.pdbx_strand_id
1 'polypeptide(L)' 'DANEFAEYIRRKLGLRPDAVKVYPDAGVVVVLNTYRVTASGVEGSGAMAGRIYALLKEYMEAKKRGEKPQ' A
#
# COMPACT_ATOMS: atom_id res chain seq x y z
N ASP A 1 3.15 4.90 -7.48
CA ASP A 1 4.11 3.88 -7.90
C ASP A 1 4.02 2.74 -6.90
N ALA A 2 4.05 1.49 -7.36
CA ALA A 2 3.86 0.33 -6.48
C ALA A 2 5.00 0.14 -5.48
N ASN A 3 6.25 0.44 -5.88
CA ASN A 3 7.42 0.38 -5.00
C ASN A 3 7.37 1.49 -3.95
N GLU A 4 7.02 2.70 -4.38
CA GLU A 4 6.88 3.85 -3.47
C GLU A 4 5.79 3.60 -2.42
N PHE A 5 4.64 3.07 -2.85
CA PHE A 5 3.55 2.74 -1.93
C PHE A 5 3.93 1.61 -0.97
N ALA A 6 4.69 0.61 -1.44
CA ALA A 6 5.16 -0.47 -0.58
C ALA A 6 6.12 0.01 0.52
N GLU A 7 7.04 0.92 0.20
CA GLU A 7 7.91 1.55 1.20
C GLU A 7 7.10 2.40 2.19
N TYR A 8 6.16 3.19 1.70
CA TYR A 8 5.26 4.00 2.52
C TYR A 8 4.47 3.13 3.50
N ILE A 9 3.83 2.06 3.00
CA ILE A 9 3.00 1.20 3.85
C ILE A 9 3.85 0.40 4.85
N ARG A 10 5.04 -0.05 4.44
CA ARG A 10 5.96 -0.76 5.34
C ARG A 10 6.34 0.12 6.53
N ARG A 11 6.65 1.40 6.29
CA ARG A 11 7.01 2.37 7.33
C ARG A 11 5.84 2.70 8.24
N LYS A 12 4.67 3.03 7.67
CA LYS A 12 3.47 3.42 8.44
C LYS A 12 2.94 2.30 9.32
N LEU A 13 3.06 1.05 8.86
CA LEU A 13 2.57 -0.12 9.59
C LEU A 13 3.66 -0.83 10.40
N GLY A 14 4.91 -0.35 10.36
CA GLY A 14 6.04 -1.00 11.05
C GLY A 14 6.28 -2.44 10.59
N LEU A 15 6.02 -2.74 9.33
CA LEU A 15 6.12 -4.09 8.79
C LEU A 15 7.57 -4.45 8.47
N ARG A 16 7.87 -5.75 8.57
CA ARG A 16 9.15 -6.28 8.12
C ARG A 16 9.26 -6.23 6.58
N PRO A 17 10.47 -6.17 6.00
CA PRO A 17 10.64 -6.11 4.55
C PRO A 17 10.06 -7.31 3.80
N ASP A 18 10.09 -8.50 4.41
CA ASP A 18 9.52 -9.74 3.86
C ASP A 18 7.98 -9.78 3.88
N ALA A 19 7.35 -8.89 4.65
CA ALA A 19 5.91 -8.80 4.76
C ALA A 19 5.27 -8.03 3.60
N VAL A 20 6.04 -7.35 2.73
CA VAL A 20 5.49 -6.60 1.59
C VAL A 20 6.17 -7.07 0.31
N LYS A 21 5.38 -7.58 -0.63
CA LYS A 21 5.83 -7.99 -1.97
C LYS A 21 5.28 -7.03 -3.00
N VAL A 22 6.11 -6.61 -3.94
CA VAL A 22 5.72 -5.69 -5.01
C VAL A 22 5.79 -6.42 -6.34
N TYR A 23 4.74 -6.27 -7.13
CA TYR A 23 4.65 -6.72 -8.50
C TYR A 23 4.48 -5.48 -9.38
N PRO A 24 5.59 -4.78 -9.69
CA PRO A 24 5.55 -3.48 -10.36
C PRO A 24 4.92 -3.56 -11.75
N ASP A 25 5.18 -4.64 -12.48
CA ASP A 25 4.62 -4.87 -13.83
C ASP A 25 3.09 -4.98 -13.83
N ALA A 26 2.52 -5.46 -12.73
CA ALA A 26 1.07 -5.57 -12.54
C ALA A 26 0.48 -4.37 -11.76
N GLY A 27 1.31 -3.46 -11.24
CA GLY A 27 0.88 -2.40 -10.33
C GLY A 27 0.26 -2.92 -9.02
N VAL A 28 0.68 -4.10 -8.58
CA VAL A 28 0.12 -4.81 -7.41
C VAL A 28 1.11 -4.80 -6.26
N VAL A 29 0.63 -4.53 -5.04
CA VAL A 29 1.38 -4.69 -3.79
C VAL A 29 0.67 -5.71 -2.92
N VAL A 30 1.38 -6.75 -2.49
CA VAL A 30 0.84 -7.76 -1.58
C VAL A 30 1.43 -7.57 -0.18
N VAL A 31 0.58 -7.35 0.80
CA VAL A 31 0.93 -7.12 2.20
C VAL A 31 0.55 -8.34 3.02
N LEU A 32 1.46 -8.80 3.88
CA LEU A 32 1.35 -9.98 4.74
C LEU A 32 0.99 -11.29 3.99
N ASN A 33 1.27 -11.36 2.69
CA ASN A 33 0.84 -12.44 1.79
C ASN A 33 -0.68 -12.66 1.70
N THR A 34 -1.49 -11.77 2.29
CA THR A 34 -2.94 -11.94 2.41
C THR A 34 -3.73 -10.78 1.83
N TYR A 35 -3.19 -9.56 1.89
CA TYR A 35 -3.84 -8.36 1.39
C TYR A 35 -3.24 -7.97 0.06
N ARG A 36 -4.06 -7.94 -1.00
CA ARG A 36 -3.61 -7.49 -2.32
C ARG A 36 -4.09 -6.06 -2.54
N VAL A 37 -3.18 -5.18 -2.92
CA VAL A 37 -3.44 -3.76 -3.12
C VAL A 37 -3.15 -3.39 -4.56
N THR A 38 -4.08 -2.68 -5.17
CA THR A 38 -3.98 -2.15 -6.54
C THR A 38 -4.32 -0.66 -6.52
N ALA A 39 -4.15 0.00 -7.67
CA ALA A 39 -4.61 1.37 -7.83
C ALA A 39 -6.15 1.51 -7.66
N SER A 40 -6.90 0.43 -7.88
CA SER A 40 -8.37 0.43 -7.77
C SER A 40 -8.85 0.20 -6.32
N GLY A 41 -8.02 -0.36 -5.45
CA GLY A 41 -8.39 -0.61 -4.07
C GLY A 41 -7.61 -1.74 -3.40
N VAL A 42 -8.17 -2.25 -2.30
CA VAL A 42 -7.58 -3.31 -1.48
C VAL A 42 -8.49 -4.53 -1.51
N GLU A 43 -7.96 -5.67 -1.93
CA GLU A 43 -8.57 -6.98 -1.81
C GLU A 43 -8.10 -7.63 -0.50
N GLY A 44 -9.06 -7.84 0.40
CA GLY A 44 -8.86 -8.45 1.71
C GLY A 44 -9.98 -8.08 2.67
N SER A 45 -10.01 -8.73 3.83
CA SER A 45 -11.06 -8.52 4.83
C SER A 45 -10.48 -8.23 6.21
N GLY A 46 -11.31 -7.62 7.07
CA GLY A 46 -10.97 -7.29 8.45
C GLY A 46 -10.36 -5.90 8.65
N ALA A 47 -10.01 -5.60 9.91
CA ALA A 47 -9.53 -4.27 10.32
C ALA A 47 -8.25 -3.84 9.60
N MET A 48 -7.38 -4.79 9.26
CA MET A 48 -6.15 -4.51 8.52
C MET A 48 -6.43 -4.05 7.08
N ALA A 49 -7.40 -4.65 6.39
CA ALA A 49 -7.79 -4.24 5.04
C ALA A 49 -8.28 -2.78 5.03
N GLY A 50 -9.10 -2.40 6.02
CA GLY A 50 -9.56 -1.03 6.18
C GLY A 50 -8.41 -0.04 6.43
N ARG A 51 -7.43 -0.39 7.26
CA ARG A 51 -6.23 0.44 7.49
C ARG A 51 -5.38 0.58 6.24
N ILE A 52 -5.16 -0.50 5.50
CA ILE A 52 -4.41 -0.48 4.22
C ILE A 52 -5.13 0.41 3.21
N TYR A 53 -6.46 0.34 3.14
CA TYR A 53 -7.25 1.18 2.25
C TYR A 53 -7.16 2.66 2.62
N ALA A 54 -7.22 3.00 3.91
CA ALA A 54 -7.03 4.36 4.38
C ALA A 54 -5.65 4.92 3.97
N LEU A 55 -4.59 4.14 4.15
CA LEU A 55 -3.22 4.50 3.75
C LEU A 55 -3.08 4.65 2.23
N LEU A 56 -3.72 3.78 1.45
CA LEU A 56 -3.76 3.90 -0.02
C LEU A 56 -4.42 5.22 -0.44
N LYS A 57 -5.55 5.56 0.18
CA LYS A 57 -6.26 6.82 -0.10
C LYS A 57 -5.40 8.02 0.25
N GLU A 58 -4.78 8.04 1.43
CA GLU A 58 -3.87 9.11 1.86
C GLU A 58 -2.70 9.28 0.89
N TYR A 59 -2.06 8.17 0.50
CA TYR A 59 -0.97 8.16 -0.49
C TYR A 59 -1.42 8.73 -1.85
N MET A 60 -2.59 8.32 -2.34
CA MET A 60 -3.13 8.82 -3.61
C MET A 60 -3.47 10.30 -3.57
N GLU A 61 -4.03 10.78 -2.46
CA GLU A 61 -4.33 12.19 -2.30
C GLU A 61 -3.06 13.04 -2.20
N ALA A 62 -2.04 12.59 -1.46
CA ALA A 62 -0.73 13.25 -1.41
C ALA A 62 -0.10 13.34 -2.81
N LYS A 63 -0.12 12.22 -3.56
CA LYS A 63 0.32 12.17 -4.98
C LYS A 63 -0.43 13.17 -5.86
N LYS A 64 -1.75 13.29 -5.69
CA LYS A 64 -2.58 14.26 -6.45
C LYS A 64 -2.23 15.70 -6.11
N ARG A 65 -1.87 15.98 -4.85
CA ARG A 65 -1.42 17.30 -4.38
C ARG A 65 0.03 17.63 -4.80
N GLY A 66 0.76 16.67 -5.38
CA GLY A 66 2.18 16.83 -5.71
C GLY A 66 3.10 16.74 -4.47
N GLU A 67 2.56 16.29 -3.34
CA GLU A 67 3.29 16.13 -2.09
C GLU A 67 3.94 14.74 -2.05
N LYS A 68 5.17 14.68 -1.54
CA LYS A 68 5.79 13.40 -1.21
C LYS A 68 5.14 12.87 0.08
N PRO A 69 4.54 11.67 0.07
CA PRO A 69 4.01 11.07 1.28
C PRO A 69 5.16 10.87 2.29
N GLN A 70 5.09 11.56 3.44
CA GLN A 70 6.06 11.49 4.54
C GLN A 70 5.82 10.29 5.46
#